data_AF-A0A3Q3LMA3-F1
#
_entry.id   AF-A0A3Q3LMA3-F1
#
_cell.length_a   1.000
_cell.length_b   1.000
_cell.length_c   1.000
_cell.angle_alpha   90.00
_cell.angle_beta   90.00
_cell.angle_gamma   90.00
#
_symmetry.space_group_name_H-M   'P 1'
#
loop_
_entity.id
_entity.type
_entity.pdbx_description
1 polymer ?
#
loop_
_entity_poly.entity_id
_entity_poly.type
_entity_poly.pdbx_seq_one_letter_code
_entity_poly.pdbx_strand_id
1 'polypeptide(L)'
;MQVQSVPLGSITIGAQSWRDGTVRNIQRAERLVRQTRAGRSGTYSRPRSCSAGRGFTPARTAGTTEDKEGEEECAESRDCICKDKTSRPQTTEGLVSQTPVAPFPPTSLRERCAGASVAVAGEYMRRVREVEGQLRRLAGRVTQEGIKLQRERGHLEKMLHSIRTDLNINSRSSEGRTRRPSTAETERDGADYLLSCERRELTELKQDLEGALRNTLIQLQALGQSSKQLRDCASERARVLELLPHSGSAGGHGTAQTKTDPVSPFTPECKQILESSTLAVNQSQLLRENIRQILTSAIARQKTARRAVNDSLVKKIAETIDLQQNLTLMSAATRQAMFRKQREVNCIRHSHDRAQGPEYSGDILAREKLNRPLVQVYQRHPGTQLPEAALLIQGSALLRRCLMSSEDELVRLQHTCLQLMDDLLGKRAAAQVDAGVIRMRRQQVDRRALPSFLQQGPCRSQLPLPCVD
;
A
#
# COMPACT_ATOMS: atom_id res chain seq x y z
N MET A 1 9.42 4.92 -8.87
CA MET A 1 10.33 3.82 -8.46
C MET A 1 9.47 2.64 -8.03
N GLN A 2 9.79 1.40 -8.41
CA GLN A 2 9.07 0.25 -7.85
C GLN A 2 9.43 0.10 -6.37
N VAL A 3 8.42 0.02 -5.51
CA VAL A 3 8.61 -0.32 -4.09
C VAL A 3 8.95 -1.81 -4.05
N GLN A 4 10.25 -2.13 -4.00
CA GLN A 4 10.72 -3.50 -3.78
C GLN A 4 10.07 -4.03 -2.50
N SER A 5 9.45 -5.20 -2.59
CA SER A 5 8.83 -5.88 -1.46
C SER A 5 9.93 -6.42 -0.53
N VAL A 6 10.38 -5.55 0.38
CA VAL A 6 11.37 -5.89 1.41
C VAL A 6 10.83 -7.07 2.25
N PRO A 7 11.58 -8.19 2.40
CA PRO A 7 11.11 -9.33 3.18
C PRO A 7 10.91 -8.97 4.66
N LEU A 8 9.65 -8.85 5.09
CA LEU A 8 9.28 -8.43 6.45
C LEU A 8 9.64 -9.46 7.55
N GLY A 9 10.18 -10.63 7.20
CA GLY A 9 10.50 -11.71 8.14
C GLY A 9 11.58 -11.33 9.16
N SER A 10 12.77 -10.89 8.72
CA SER A 10 13.95 -10.74 9.59
C SER A 10 14.20 -9.33 10.12
N ILE A 11 13.70 -8.29 9.45
CA ILE A 11 14.04 -6.89 9.78
C ILE A 11 13.26 -6.43 11.02
N THR A 12 13.96 -6.10 12.09
CA THR A 12 13.39 -5.48 13.30
C THR A 12 12.90 -4.07 12.99
N ILE A 13 11.71 -3.73 13.49
CA ILE A 13 11.00 -2.51 13.10
C ILE A 13 11.17 -1.38 14.13
N GLY A 14 11.36 -1.70 15.42
CA GLY A 14 11.66 -0.70 16.44
C GLY A 14 12.98 0.06 16.19
N ALA A 15 13.04 1.32 16.60
CA ALA A 15 14.27 2.11 16.59
C ALA A 15 15.40 1.43 17.40
N GLN A 16 16.57 1.29 16.78
CA GLN A 16 17.71 0.53 17.32
C GLN A 16 18.23 1.12 18.63
N SER A 17 18.57 2.41 18.61
CA SER A 17 18.90 3.29 19.75
C SER A 17 18.23 2.90 21.08
N TRP A 18 16.91 2.79 21.04
CA TRP A 18 16.03 2.55 22.18
C TRP A 18 15.80 1.07 22.49
N ARG A 19 15.69 0.21 21.47
CA ARG A 19 15.67 -1.26 21.66
C ARG A 19 16.92 -1.68 22.45
N ASP A 20 18.06 -1.15 22.02
CA ASP A 20 19.35 -1.35 22.66
C ASP A 20 19.41 -0.65 24.03
N GLY A 21 18.74 0.48 24.23
CA GLY A 21 18.60 1.13 25.55
C GLY A 21 18.00 0.20 26.60
N THR A 22 16.80 -0.32 26.33
CA THR A 22 16.13 -1.26 27.25
C THR A 22 16.88 -2.59 27.36
N VAL A 23 17.45 -3.11 26.27
CA VAL A 23 18.26 -4.34 26.31
C VAL A 23 19.53 -4.14 27.15
N ARG A 24 20.20 -2.97 27.07
CA ARG A 24 21.31 -2.59 27.96
C ARG A 24 20.88 -2.54 29.42
N ASN A 25 19.70 -2.00 29.73
CA ASN A 25 19.16 -1.98 31.10
C ASN A 25 18.89 -3.40 31.62
N ILE A 26 18.27 -4.27 30.81
CA ILE A 26 18.05 -5.69 31.11
C ILE A 26 19.40 -6.40 31.36
N GLN A 27 20.40 -6.23 30.50
CA GLN A 27 21.73 -6.83 30.65
C GLN A 27 22.53 -6.26 31.85
N ARG A 28 22.33 -4.99 32.20
CA ARG A 28 22.89 -4.37 33.41
C ARG A 28 22.30 -5.03 34.66
N ALA A 29 20.97 -5.14 34.71
CA ALA A 29 20.26 -5.81 35.79
C ALA A 29 20.65 -7.28 35.92
N GLU A 30 20.73 -8.01 34.81
CA GLU A 30 21.15 -9.40 34.81
C GLU A 30 22.58 -9.57 35.37
N ARG A 31 23.52 -8.71 34.97
CA ARG A 31 24.89 -8.72 35.53
C ARG A 31 24.90 -8.48 37.04
N LEU A 32 24.14 -7.50 37.54
CA LEU A 32 24.00 -7.27 38.99
C LEU A 32 23.39 -8.47 39.70
N VAL A 33 22.30 -9.05 39.18
CA VAL A 33 21.67 -10.26 39.74
C VAL A 33 22.66 -11.43 39.76
N ARG A 34 23.45 -11.63 38.71
CA ARG A 34 24.50 -12.67 38.67
C ARG A 34 25.60 -12.40 39.70
N GLN A 35 26.07 -11.17 39.85
CA GLN A 35 27.06 -10.78 40.88
C GLN A 35 26.58 -11.09 42.30
N THR A 36 25.31 -10.76 42.63
CA THR A 36 24.74 -11.12 43.95
C THR A 36 24.64 -12.62 44.22
N ARG A 37 24.68 -13.47 43.18
CA ARG A 37 24.75 -14.93 43.30
C ARG A 37 26.20 -15.42 43.38
N ALA A 38 27.10 -14.80 42.62
CA ALA A 38 28.50 -15.20 42.49
C ALA A 38 29.28 -15.12 43.81
N GLY A 39 28.94 -14.18 44.71
CA GLY A 39 29.50 -14.10 46.06
C GLY A 39 29.30 -15.36 46.93
N ARG A 40 28.50 -16.34 46.47
CA ARG A 40 28.27 -17.64 47.13
C ARG A 40 28.92 -18.83 46.43
N SER A 41 29.54 -18.64 45.27
CA SER A 41 30.06 -19.73 44.41
C SER A 41 31.58 -19.94 44.53
N GLY A 42 32.23 -19.37 45.54
CA GLY A 42 33.67 -19.48 45.78
C GLY A 42 34.14 -20.84 46.32
N THR A 43 33.23 -21.75 46.66
CA THR A 43 33.57 -23.05 47.25
C THR A 43 32.77 -24.20 46.60
N TYR A 44 33.52 -25.10 45.94
CA TYR A 44 33.12 -26.41 45.42
C TYR A 44 32.02 -26.46 44.33
N SER A 45 32.46 -26.46 43.06
CA SER A 45 31.79 -27.22 42.00
C SER A 45 32.81 -27.85 41.02
N ARG A 46 32.80 -29.19 40.96
CA ARG A 46 33.72 -30.01 40.15
C ARG A 46 33.22 -30.09 38.70
N PRO A 47 34.09 -30.14 37.66
CA PRO A 47 33.64 -29.88 36.29
C PRO A 47 33.08 -31.12 35.56
N ARG A 48 31.96 -30.89 34.87
CA ARG A 48 31.82 -31.03 33.40
C ARG A 48 32.27 -32.33 32.72
N SER A 49 31.34 -32.98 32.00
CA SER A 49 31.63 -33.73 30.77
C SER A 49 30.84 -33.16 29.59
N CYS A 50 31.43 -33.20 28.41
CA CYS A 50 30.83 -32.76 27.14
C CYS A 50 31.23 -33.75 26.03
N SER A 51 30.29 -34.04 25.12
CA SER A 51 30.54 -34.57 23.77
C SER A 51 29.47 -33.95 22.85
N ALA A 52 29.73 -33.23 21.75
CA ALA A 52 30.78 -33.21 20.72
C ALA A 52 30.52 -34.19 19.54
N GLY A 53 30.55 -33.65 18.32
CA GLY A 53 30.28 -34.32 17.03
C GLY A 53 29.26 -33.51 16.22
N ARG A 54 29.63 -32.70 15.20
CA ARG A 54 30.07 -33.06 13.82
C ARG A 54 28.99 -33.88 13.06
N GLY A 55 28.60 -33.56 11.83
CA GLY A 55 28.98 -32.45 10.93
C GLY A 55 28.58 -32.74 9.46
N PHE A 56 29.11 -31.96 8.52
CA PHE A 56 29.20 -32.18 7.06
C PHE A 56 27.99 -31.96 6.13
N THR A 57 28.19 -30.98 5.23
CA THR A 57 27.70 -30.93 3.84
C THR A 57 28.62 -31.72 2.90
N PRO A 58 28.19 -31.98 1.64
CA PRO A 58 29.00 -31.56 0.49
C PRO A 58 28.19 -30.73 -0.56
N ALA A 59 28.54 -30.77 -1.86
CA ALA A 59 28.00 -29.89 -2.93
C ALA A 59 28.16 -30.51 -4.35
N ARG A 60 27.98 -29.69 -5.42
CA ARG A 60 28.29 -29.91 -6.88
C ARG A 60 27.16 -30.61 -7.70
N THR A 61 27.01 -30.57 -9.05
CA THR A 61 27.51 -29.81 -10.27
C THR A 61 26.67 -30.26 -11.51
N ALA A 62 26.71 -29.73 -12.75
CA ALA A 62 26.90 -28.38 -13.37
C ALA A 62 26.92 -28.51 -14.93
N GLY A 63 26.55 -27.46 -15.70
CA GLY A 63 26.71 -27.36 -17.18
C GLY A 63 25.75 -26.36 -17.85
N THR A 64 26.15 -25.37 -18.68
CA THR A 64 26.59 -25.35 -20.13
C THR A 64 25.46 -25.65 -21.15
N THR A 65 25.30 -25.01 -22.33
CA THR A 65 26.17 -24.18 -23.23
C THR A 65 25.32 -23.35 -24.25
N GLU A 66 25.84 -22.22 -24.77
CA GLU A 66 26.03 -21.74 -26.21
C GLU A 66 25.11 -22.26 -27.37
N ASP A 67 24.86 -21.63 -28.55
CA ASP A 67 25.12 -20.29 -29.16
C ASP A 67 24.43 -20.13 -30.58
N LYS A 68 24.56 -18.94 -31.24
CA LYS A 68 24.57 -18.61 -32.72
C LYS A 68 23.31 -18.31 -33.61
N GLU A 69 23.19 -17.03 -34.00
CA GLU A 69 23.39 -16.34 -35.33
C GLU A 69 22.90 -16.85 -36.73
N GLY A 70 22.61 -15.88 -37.63
CA GLY A 70 22.36 -15.95 -39.10
C GLY A 70 21.08 -15.18 -39.54
N GLU A 71 21.01 -14.10 -40.35
CA GLU A 71 21.50 -13.77 -41.73
C GLU A 71 20.90 -14.66 -42.85
N GLU A 72 20.57 -14.22 -44.09
CA GLU A 72 20.27 -12.92 -44.74
C GLU A 72 19.58 -13.17 -46.12
N GLU A 73 18.97 -12.13 -46.72
CA GLU A 73 18.85 -11.83 -48.18
C GLU A 73 18.03 -12.63 -49.26
N CYS A 74 17.56 -11.83 -50.23
CA CYS A 74 17.47 -12.00 -51.71
C CYS A 74 16.42 -12.85 -52.50
N ALA A 75 15.62 -12.08 -53.28
CA ALA A 75 15.57 -12.04 -54.77
C ALA A 75 14.54 -12.81 -55.64
N GLU A 76 13.94 -12.04 -56.59
CA GLU A 76 13.47 -12.35 -57.98
C GLU A 76 12.38 -13.44 -58.23
N SER A 77 11.48 -13.38 -59.23
CA SER A 77 11.49 -12.80 -60.59
C SER A 77 10.10 -12.94 -61.28
N ARG A 78 9.74 -12.01 -62.19
CA ARG A 78 8.92 -12.17 -63.44
C ARG A 78 7.47 -12.72 -63.38
N ASP A 79 6.57 -12.57 -64.36
CA ASP A 79 6.36 -11.67 -65.53
C ASP A 79 4.82 -11.66 -65.78
N CYS A 80 4.18 -10.73 -66.50
CA CYS A 80 4.04 -10.73 -67.97
C CYS A 80 3.28 -9.48 -68.49
N ILE A 81 3.51 -9.14 -69.77
CA ILE A 81 3.06 -7.93 -70.47
C ILE A 81 2.09 -8.27 -71.62
N CYS A 82 1.11 -7.41 -71.90
CA CYS A 82 0.54 -7.11 -73.24
C CYS A 82 -0.47 -5.94 -73.13
N LYS A 83 -0.67 -5.01 -74.07
CA LYS A 83 0.08 -4.33 -75.15
C LYS A 83 -0.96 -3.39 -75.83
N ASP A 84 -0.52 -2.29 -76.42
CA ASP A 84 -1.36 -1.15 -76.87
C ASP A 84 -2.32 -1.40 -78.06
N LYS A 85 -3.24 -0.44 -78.27
CA LYS A 85 -3.42 0.25 -79.57
C LYS A 85 -4.22 1.56 -79.48
N THR A 86 -3.88 2.49 -80.38
CA THR A 86 -4.36 3.88 -80.49
C THR A 86 -5.30 4.07 -81.70
N SER A 87 -6.21 5.07 -81.64
CA SER A 87 -6.58 5.91 -82.81
C SER A 87 -7.57 7.04 -82.48
N ARG A 88 -7.46 8.13 -83.26
CA ARG A 88 -8.27 9.37 -83.40
C ARG A 88 -8.05 9.81 -84.88
N PRO A 89 -8.64 10.89 -85.47
CA PRO A 89 -9.90 11.62 -85.27
C PRO A 89 -10.81 11.60 -86.53
N GLN A 90 -11.91 12.38 -86.56
CA GLN A 90 -12.12 13.42 -87.58
C GLN A 90 -13.32 14.36 -87.27
N THR A 91 -13.31 15.53 -87.90
CA THR A 91 -14.29 16.63 -87.82
C THR A 91 -14.57 17.13 -89.23
N THR A 92 -15.82 17.53 -89.53
CA THR A 92 -16.14 18.33 -90.71
C THR A 92 -17.38 19.21 -90.49
N GLU A 93 -17.37 20.41 -91.07
CA GLU A 93 -18.43 21.43 -90.99
C GLU A 93 -19.42 21.31 -92.18
N GLY A 94 -20.59 21.97 -92.12
CA GLY A 94 -21.56 21.83 -93.23
C GLY A 94 -22.89 22.61 -93.19
N LEU A 95 -22.83 23.94 -93.09
CA LEU A 95 -23.85 24.93 -93.54
C LEU A 95 -25.28 25.02 -92.93
N VAL A 96 -25.87 26.19 -93.20
CA VAL A 96 -27.10 26.77 -92.64
C VAL A 96 -28.33 26.46 -93.49
N SER A 97 -29.50 26.36 -92.87
CA SER A 97 -30.81 26.58 -93.52
C SER A 97 -31.77 27.25 -92.55
N GLN A 98 -32.66 28.10 -93.08
CA GLN A 98 -33.43 29.08 -92.30
C GLN A 98 -34.61 28.46 -91.53
N THR A 99 -35.00 29.14 -90.45
CA THR A 99 -36.18 28.84 -89.63
C THR A 99 -37.48 28.88 -90.44
N PRO A 100 -38.46 28.06 -90.02
CA PRO A 100 -39.64 28.68 -89.44
C PRO A 100 -40.00 28.09 -88.07
N VAL A 101 -40.51 28.97 -87.20
CA VAL A 101 -41.39 28.72 -86.02
C VAL A 101 -41.10 27.44 -85.22
N ALA A 102 -40.54 27.62 -84.01
CA ALA A 102 -40.32 26.54 -83.05
C ALA A 102 -41.56 25.63 -82.92
N PRO A 103 -41.43 24.30 -83.12
CA PRO A 103 -42.49 23.39 -82.75
C PRO A 103 -42.75 23.56 -81.26
N PHE A 104 -44.02 23.72 -80.87
CA PHE A 104 -44.38 23.54 -79.45
C PHE A 104 -43.80 22.19 -79.00
N PRO A 105 -43.06 22.13 -77.88
CA PRO A 105 -42.42 20.90 -77.45
C PRO A 105 -43.50 19.82 -77.36
N PRO A 106 -43.30 18.63 -77.95
CA PRO A 106 -44.34 17.61 -77.98
C PRO A 106 -44.83 17.36 -76.55
N THR A 107 -46.13 17.13 -76.37
CA THR A 107 -46.77 17.03 -75.04
C THR A 107 -46.06 16.02 -74.14
N SER A 108 -45.59 14.91 -74.73
CA SER A 108 -44.79 13.87 -74.09
C SER A 108 -43.36 14.27 -73.69
N LEU A 109 -42.79 15.36 -74.23
CA LEU A 109 -41.48 15.87 -73.85
C LEU A 109 -41.54 16.55 -72.47
N ARG A 110 -42.62 17.29 -72.19
CA ARG A 110 -42.87 17.84 -70.84
C ARG A 110 -42.97 16.73 -69.81
N GLU A 111 -43.72 15.67 -70.13
CA GLU A 111 -43.91 14.49 -69.28
C GLU A 111 -42.61 13.69 -69.11
N ARG A 112 -41.83 13.51 -70.18
CA ARG A 112 -40.52 12.83 -70.14
C ARG A 112 -39.49 13.62 -69.32
N CYS A 113 -39.42 14.94 -69.48
CA CYS A 113 -38.55 15.79 -68.67
C CYS A 113 -38.99 15.84 -67.20
N ALA A 114 -40.29 15.88 -66.91
CA ALA A 114 -40.81 15.76 -65.56
C ALA A 114 -40.45 14.38 -64.94
N GLY A 115 -40.68 13.29 -65.66
CA GLY A 115 -40.33 11.93 -65.23
C GLY A 115 -38.82 11.74 -64.97
N ALA A 116 -37.96 12.27 -65.84
CA ALA A 116 -36.51 12.27 -65.64
C ALA A 116 -36.10 13.11 -64.40
N SER A 117 -36.73 14.26 -64.20
CA SER A 117 -36.47 15.12 -63.03
C SER A 117 -36.91 14.46 -61.73
N VAL A 118 -38.07 13.78 -61.73
CA VAL A 118 -38.58 12.98 -60.60
C VAL A 118 -37.67 11.79 -60.31
N ALA A 119 -37.14 11.12 -61.34
CA ALA A 119 -36.18 10.02 -61.16
C ALA A 119 -34.90 10.49 -60.48
N VAL A 120 -34.28 11.59 -60.96
CA VAL A 120 -33.07 12.18 -60.36
C VAL A 120 -33.34 12.64 -58.92
N ALA A 121 -34.47 13.30 -58.66
CA ALA A 121 -34.87 13.69 -57.30
C ALA A 121 -35.08 12.46 -56.39
N GLY A 122 -35.67 11.38 -56.93
CA GLY A 122 -35.86 10.11 -56.24
C GLY A 122 -34.55 9.44 -55.84
N GLU A 123 -33.58 9.37 -56.76
CA GLU A 123 -32.23 8.83 -56.48
C GLU A 123 -31.48 9.68 -55.46
N TYR A 124 -31.53 11.01 -55.61
CA TYR A 124 -30.96 11.96 -54.66
C TYR A 124 -31.55 11.76 -53.25
N MET A 125 -32.88 11.68 -53.12
CA MET A 125 -33.55 11.43 -51.84
C MET A 125 -33.22 10.06 -51.23
N ARG A 126 -33.07 8.99 -52.04
CA ARG A 126 -32.59 7.68 -51.55
C ARG A 126 -31.20 7.82 -50.92
N ARG A 127 -30.27 8.50 -51.60
CA ARG A 127 -28.91 8.75 -51.08
C ARG A 127 -28.92 9.61 -49.81
N VAL A 128 -29.76 10.65 -49.76
CA VAL A 128 -29.90 11.48 -48.55
C VAL A 128 -30.42 10.64 -47.37
N ARG A 129 -31.40 9.74 -47.58
CA ARG A 129 -31.85 8.77 -46.55
C ARG A 129 -30.74 7.82 -46.10
N GLU A 130 -29.90 7.34 -47.01
CA GLU A 130 -28.74 6.49 -46.66
C GLU A 130 -27.76 7.23 -45.74
N VAL A 131 -27.42 8.48 -46.07
CA VAL A 131 -26.49 9.33 -45.29
C VAL A 131 -27.08 9.73 -43.94
N GLU A 132 -28.32 10.19 -43.92
CA GLU A 132 -29.08 10.56 -42.71
C GLU A 132 -29.18 9.36 -41.74
N GLY A 133 -29.48 8.17 -42.27
CA GLY A 133 -29.48 6.92 -41.51
C GLY A 133 -28.09 6.50 -41.03
N GLN A 134 -26.99 6.83 -41.73
CA GLN A 134 -25.62 6.61 -41.23
C GLN A 134 -25.29 7.57 -40.08
N LEU A 135 -25.61 8.86 -40.21
CA LEU A 135 -25.38 9.89 -39.19
C LEU A 135 -26.13 9.55 -37.89
N ARG A 136 -27.41 9.18 -37.95
CA ARG A 136 -28.17 8.75 -36.77
C ARG A 136 -27.61 7.48 -36.12
N ARG A 137 -27.19 6.49 -36.92
CA ARG A 137 -26.53 5.27 -36.41
C ARG A 137 -25.21 5.58 -35.70
N LEU A 138 -24.40 6.51 -36.22
CA LEU A 138 -23.18 6.94 -35.52
C LEU A 138 -23.51 7.74 -34.24
N ALA A 139 -24.50 8.64 -34.26
CA ALA A 139 -24.94 9.38 -33.07
C ALA A 139 -25.38 8.43 -31.94
N GLY A 140 -26.08 7.34 -32.28
CA GLY A 140 -26.43 6.27 -31.34
C GLY A 140 -25.19 5.60 -30.74
N ARG A 141 -24.19 5.24 -31.57
CA ARG A 141 -22.91 4.67 -31.11
C ARG A 141 -22.15 5.62 -30.18
N VAL A 142 -22.01 6.91 -30.54
CA VAL A 142 -21.37 7.94 -29.71
C VAL A 142 -22.08 8.08 -28.37
N THR A 143 -23.41 8.12 -28.37
CA THR A 143 -24.22 8.18 -27.13
C THR A 143 -23.99 6.95 -26.24
N GLN A 144 -23.97 5.75 -26.83
CA GLN A 144 -23.73 4.50 -26.11
C GLN A 144 -22.31 4.43 -25.50
N GLU A 145 -21.29 4.91 -26.22
CA GLU A 145 -19.92 5.02 -25.69
C GLU A 145 -19.81 6.07 -24.57
N GLY A 146 -20.53 7.19 -24.67
CA GLY A 146 -20.66 8.16 -23.58
C GLY A 146 -21.23 7.53 -22.30
N ILE A 147 -22.28 6.70 -22.42
CA ILE A 147 -22.85 5.96 -21.29
C ILE A 147 -21.82 4.97 -20.70
N LYS A 148 -21.04 4.27 -21.52
CA LYS A 148 -19.98 3.37 -21.04
C LYS A 148 -18.88 4.15 -20.30
N LEU A 149 -18.42 5.27 -20.84
CA LEU A 149 -17.38 6.10 -20.22
C LEU A 149 -17.86 6.75 -18.92
N GLN A 150 -19.14 7.14 -18.84
CA GLN A 150 -19.76 7.64 -17.61
C GLN A 150 -19.81 6.59 -16.48
N ARG A 151 -19.87 5.28 -16.81
CA ARG A 151 -19.73 4.20 -15.81
C ARG A 151 -18.29 4.12 -15.27
N GLU A 152 -17.29 4.17 -16.15
CA GLU A 152 -15.87 4.19 -15.76
C GLU A 152 -15.54 5.42 -14.88
N ARG A 153 -16.14 6.58 -15.19
CA ARG A 153 -16.09 7.79 -14.34
C ARG A 153 -16.56 7.51 -12.91
N GLY A 154 -17.68 6.81 -12.74
CA GLY A 154 -18.20 6.40 -11.44
C GLY A 154 -17.31 5.40 -10.70
N HIS A 155 -16.51 4.59 -11.42
CA HIS A 155 -15.50 3.72 -10.81
C HIS A 155 -14.28 4.53 -10.32
N LEU A 156 -13.80 5.51 -11.11
CA LEU A 156 -12.75 6.46 -10.68
C LEU A 156 -13.16 7.25 -9.43
N GLU A 157 -14.38 7.80 -9.40
CA GLU A 157 -14.91 8.56 -8.25
C GLU A 157 -14.96 7.70 -6.97
N LYS A 158 -15.42 6.45 -7.08
CA LYS A 158 -15.43 5.48 -5.96
C LYS A 158 -14.00 5.15 -5.48
N MET A 159 -13.07 4.96 -6.41
CA MET A 159 -11.66 4.70 -6.06
C MET A 159 -11.04 5.90 -5.36
N LEU A 160 -11.25 7.12 -5.87
CA LEU A 160 -10.80 8.37 -5.24
C LEU A 160 -11.38 8.55 -3.83
N HIS A 161 -12.65 8.22 -3.61
CA HIS A 161 -13.22 8.22 -2.27
C HIS A 161 -12.47 7.25 -1.34
N SER A 162 -12.24 6.00 -1.76
CA SER A 162 -11.50 4.99 -0.99
C SER A 162 -10.06 5.43 -0.65
N ILE A 163 -9.33 6.02 -1.61
CA ILE A 163 -7.98 6.57 -1.39
C ILE A 163 -8.02 7.73 -0.38
N ARG A 164 -9.01 8.64 -0.48
CA ARG A 164 -9.19 9.74 0.49
C ARG A 164 -9.50 9.22 1.89
N THR A 165 -10.27 8.14 2.02
CA THR A 165 -10.50 7.48 3.31
C THR A 165 -9.22 6.84 3.87
N ASP A 166 -8.39 6.20 3.04
CA ASP A 166 -7.11 5.63 3.48
C ASP A 166 -6.09 6.71 3.88
N LEU A 167 -6.04 7.85 3.19
CA LEU A 167 -5.22 8.99 3.60
C LEU A 167 -5.63 9.53 4.98
N ASN A 168 -6.94 9.60 5.27
CA ASN A 168 -7.44 9.97 6.60
C ASN A 168 -7.02 8.95 7.66
N ILE A 169 -7.18 7.64 7.39
CA ILE A 169 -6.73 6.58 8.29
C ILE A 169 -5.22 6.65 8.53
N ASN A 170 -4.41 6.90 7.49
CA ASN A 170 -2.96 7.04 7.59
C ASN A 170 -2.56 8.25 8.46
N SER A 171 -3.21 9.41 8.28
CA SER A 171 -3.02 10.59 9.13
C SER A 171 -3.32 10.26 10.59
N ARG A 172 -4.51 9.71 10.86
CA ARG A 172 -4.94 9.30 12.21
C ARG A 172 -4.08 8.17 12.81
N SER A 173 -3.47 7.33 11.99
CA SER A 173 -2.52 6.30 12.44
C SER A 173 -1.22 6.95 12.92
N SER A 174 -0.72 7.94 12.17
CA SER A 174 0.48 8.70 12.49
C SER A 174 0.26 9.57 13.73
N GLU A 175 -0.84 10.32 13.79
CA GLU A 175 -1.29 11.12 14.95
C GLU A 175 -1.62 10.27 16.19
N GLY A 176 -2.01 9.01 15.99
CA GLY A 176 -2.20 8.06 17.10
C GLY A 176 -0.87 7.70 17.75
N ARG A 177 0.17 7.50 16.93
CA ARG A 177 1.50 7.06 17.38
C ARG A 177 2.33 8.17 18.02
N THR A 178 2.11 9.44 17.69
CA THR A 178 2.73 10.56 18.42
C THR A 178 2.27 10.67 19.88
N ARG A 179 1.24 9.91 20.30
CA ARG A 179 0.75 9.84 21.69
C ARG A 179 1.48 8.80 22.55
N ARG A 180 2.52 8.14 22.01
CA ARG A 180 3.41 7.27 22.80
C ARG A 180 4.08 8.07 23.93
N PRO A 181 4.36 7.46 25.09
CA PRO A 181 4.94 8.17 26.23
C PRO A 181 6.36 8.68 25.93
N SER A 182 6.59 9.96 26.22
CA SER A 182 7.86 10.65 25.97
C SER A 182 9.04 10.14 26.81
N THR A 183 8.75 9.41 27.90
CA THR A 183 9.76 8.78 28.76
C THR A 183 10.55 7.67 28.06
N ALA A 184 10.08 7.18 26.90
CA ALA A 184 10.71 6.06 26.20
C ALA A 184 10.55 6.05 24.67
N GLU A 185 9.40 6.41 24.10
CA GLU A 185 9.05 6.02 22.71
C GLU A 185 8.72 7.19 21.75
N THR A 186 9.53 8.26 21.79
CA THR A 186 9.37 9.45 20.94
C THR A 186 10.06 9.35 19.56
N GLU A 187 11.07 8.49 19.42
CA GLU A 187 11.82 8.33 18.17
C GLU A 187 10.99 7.62 17.09
N ARG A 188 11.16 8.04 15.83
CA ARG A 188 10.49 7.40 14.69
C ARG A 188 11.08 6.01 14.44
N ASP A 189 10.20 5.02 14.33
CA ASP A 189 10.57 3.65 14.04
C ASP A 189 10.24 3.25 12.58
N GLY A 190 10.55 2.01 12.20
CA GLY A 190 10.31 1.49 10.85
C GLY A 190 8.83 1.45 10.45
N ALA A 191 7.89 1.39 11.40
CA ALA A 191 6.46 1.49 11.11
C ALA A 191 6.04 2.95 10.85
N ASP A 192 6.71 3.94 11.45
CA ASP A 192 6.54 5.36 11.07
C ASP A 192 7.07 5.64 9.66
N TYR A 193 8.20 5.01 9.30
CA TYR A 193 8.71 5.05 7.94
C TYR A 193 7.70 4.44 6.95
N LEU A 194 7.17 3.24 7.23
CA LEU A 194 6.19 2.58 6.37
C LEU A 194 4.85 3.33 6.29
N LEU A 195 4.40 3.99 7.38
CA LEU A 195 3.27 4.93 7.33
C LEU A 195 3.55 6.11 6.39
N SER A 196 4.77 6.64 6.37
CA SER A 196 5.15 7.70 5.42
C SER A 196 5.19 7.22 3.97
N CYS A 197 5.59 5.96 3.74
CA CYS A 197 5.55 5.31 2.42
C CYS A 197 4.10 5.08 1.95
N GLU A 198 3.22 4.55 2.81
CA GLU A 198 1.78 4.41 2.53
C GLU A 198 1.17 5.77 2.17
N ARG A 199 1.51 6.84 2.91
CA ARG A 199 1.03 8.19 2.60
C ARG A 199 1.45 8.65 1.21
N ARG A 200 2.73 8.47 0.85
CA ARG A 200 3.28 8.86 -0.45
C ARG A 200 2.59 8.11 -1.59
N GLU A 201 2.51 6.78 -1.47
CA GLU A 201 1.87 5.89 -2.44
C GLU A 201 0.40 6.29 -2.67
N LEU A 202 -0.35 6.55 -1.59
CA LEU A 202 -1.75 6.99 -1.67
C LEU A 202 -1.88 8.40 -2.29
N THR A 203 -0.91 9.31 -2.09
CA THR A 203 -0.93 10.62 -2.75
C THR A 203 -0.61 10.54 -4.25
N GLU A 204 0.29 9.66 -4.67
CA GLU A 204 0.56 9.39 -6.09
C GLU A 204 -0.69 8.81 -6.76
N LEU A 205 -1.26 7.74 -6.20
CA LEU A 205 -2.51 7.14 -6.69
C LEU A 205 -3.67 8.13 -6.78
N LYS A 206 -3.78 9.07 -5.83
CA LYS A 206 -4.78 10.14 -5.88
C LYS A 206 -4.56 11.04 -7.11
N GLN A 207 -3.31 11.43 -7.40
CA GLN A 207 -2.98 12.29 -8.53
C GLN A 207 -3.25 11.58 -9.87
N ASP A 208 -2.84 10.32 -9.99
CA ASP A 208 -3.08 9.48 -11.18
C ASP A 208 -4.59 9.37 -11.49
N LEU A 209 -5.39 9.06 -10.47
CA LEU A 209 -6.84 8.94 -10.59
C LEU A 209 -7.55 10.29 -10.84
N GLU A 210 -7.07 11.40 -10.25
CA GLU A 210 -7.60 12.74 -10.54
C GLU A 210 -7.23 13.21 -11.96
N GLY A 211 -6.06 12.82 -12.49
CA GLY A 211 -5.70 13.02 -13.89
C GLY A 211 -6.60 12.23 -14.85
N ALA A 212 -6.79 10.93 -14.60
CA ALA A 212 -7.70 10.08 -15.36
C ALA A 212 -9.15 10.62 -15.35
N LEU A 213 -9.61 11.14 -14.21
CA LEU A 213 -10.94 11.74 -14.08
C LEU A 213 -11.10 13.01 -14.93
N ARG A 214 -10.09 13.89 -14.97
CA ARG A 214 -10.10 15.09 -15.85
C ARG A 214 -10.18 14.69 -17.33
N ASN A 215 -9.35 13.74 -17.75
CA ASN A 215 -9.37 13.22 -19.12
C ASN A 215 -10.74 12.61 -19.48
N THR A 216 -11.36 11.90 -18.52
CA THR A 216 -12.71 11.34 -18.66
C THR A 216 -13.77 12.42 -18.87
N LEU A 217 -13.71 13.52 -18.11
CA LEU A 217 -14.65 14.65 -18.25
C LEU A 217 -14.50 15.36 -19.60
N ILE A 218 -13.26 15.60 -20.04
CA ILE A 218 -12.96 16.20 -21.36
C ILE A 218 -13.52 15.32 -22.48
N GLN A 219 -13.28 14.00 -22.43
CA GLN A 219 -13.78 13.09 -23.47
C GLN A 219 -15.31 12.95 -23.45
N LEU A 220 -15.95 12.98 -22.28
CA LEU A 220 -17.43 13.02 -22.18
C LEU A 220 -18.01 14.28 -22.84
N GLN A 221 -17.37 15.44 -22.66
CA GLN A 221 -17.76 16.67 -23.35
C GLN A 221 -17.59 16.56 -24.87
N ALA A 222 -16.46 16.03 -25.34
CA ALA A 222 -16.19 15.81 -26.77
C ALA A 222 -17.21 14.86 -27.42
N LEU A 223 -17.55 13.74 -26.76
CA LEU A 223 -18.60 12.83 -27.21
C LEU A 223 -19.99 13.49 -27.22
N GLY A 224 -20.29 14.34 -26.24
CA GLY A 224 -21.54 15.12 -26.20
C GLY A 224 -21.65 16.09 -27.38
N GLN A 225 -20.57 16.80 -27.70
CA GLN A 225 -20.49 17.72 -28.84
C GLN A 225 -20.60 16.98 -30.18
N SER A 226 -19.83 15.89 -30.36
CA SER A 226 -19.91 15.01 -31.53
C SER A 226 -21.32 14.44 -31.74
N SER A 227 -21.97 13.94 -30.68
CA SER A 227 -23.35 13.45 -30.78
C SER A 227 -24.35 14.55 -31.11
N LYS A 228 -24.09 15.81 -30.74
CA LYS A 228 -24.94 16.94 -31.14
C LYS A 228 -24.75 17.23 -32.63
N GLN A 229 -23.52 17.45 -33.07
CA GLN A 229 -23.17 17.71 -34.47
C GLN A 229 -23.73 16.65 -35.44
N LEU A 230 -23.64 15.37 -35.08
CA LEU A 230 -24.21 14.27 -35.88
C LEU A 230 -25.75 14.34 -35.99
N ARG A 231 -26.45 14.77 -34.92
CA ARG A 231 -27.92 14.90 -34.93
C ARG A 231 -28.36 16.15 -35.67
N ASP A 232 -27.66 17.25 -35.48
CA ASP A 232 -27.92 18.52 -36.17
C ASP A 232 -27.76 18.31 -37.69
N CYS A 233 -26.62 17.75 -38.12
CA CYS A 233 -26.37 17.38 -39.52
C CYS A 233 -27.40 16.37 -40.08
N ALA A 234 -27.78 15.34 -39.31
CA ALA A 234 -28.84 14.41 -39.71
C ALA A 234 -30.21 15.10 -39.85
N SER A 235 -30.51 16.11 -39.02
CA SER A 235 -31.76 16.86 -39.09
C SER A 235 -31.83 17.77 -40.32
N GLU A 236 -30.71 18.41 -40.71
CA GLU A 236 -30.62 19.15 -41.96
C GLU A 236 -30.82 18.25 -43.18
N ARG A 237 -30.17 17.08 -43.20
CA ARG A 237 -30.36 16.11 -44.28
C ARG A 237 -31.79 15.57 -44.31
N ALA A 238 -32.46 15.43 -43.16
CA ALA A 238 -33.86 15.01 -43.10
C ALA A 238 -34.82 16.05 -43.72
N ARG A 239 -34.61 17.36 -43.52
CA ARG A 239 -35.46 18.43 -44.12
C ARG A 239 -35.56 18.35 -45.64
N VAL A 240 -34.48 17.91 -46.30
CA VAL A 240 -34.46 17.70 -47.76
C VAL A 240 -35.49 16.65 -48.20
N LEU A 241 -35.83 15.70 -47.33
CA LEU A 241 -36.82 14.65 -47.57
C LEU A 241 -38.27 15.12 -47.35
N GLU A 242 -38.47 16.28 -46.72
CA GLU A 242 -39.80 16.86 -46.43
C GLU A 242 -40.34 17.66 -47.63
N LEU A 243 -39.50 17.96 -48.62
CA LEU A 243 -39.82 18.84 -49.76
C LEU A 243 -40.70 18.22 -50.86
N LEU A 244 -41.08 16.93 -50.76
CA LEU A 244 -41.89 16.24 -51.77
C LEU A 244 -43.01 15.40 -51.13
N PRO A 245 -44.24 15.38 -51.71
CA PRO A 245 -45.32 14.51 -51.27
C PRO A 245 -44.93 13.03 -51.36
N HIS A 246 -45.52 12.21 -50.48
CA HIS A 246 -45.26 10.78 -50.37
C HIS A 246 -45.84 9.96 -51.55
N SER A 247 -45.25 10.11 -52.74
CA SER A 247 -45.67 9.42 -53.94
C SER A 247 -44.83 8.17 -54.22
N GLY A 248 -45.47 7.00 -54.19
CA GLY A 248 -45.15 5.85 -55.03
C GLY A 248 -43.76 5.21 -54.90
N SER A 249 -43.70 4.09 -54.17
CA SER A 249 -42.57 3.16 -54.26
C SER A 249 -42.35 2.66 -55.69
N ALA A 250 -41.13 2.81 -56.21
CA ALA A 250 -40.59 1.99 -57.29
C ALA A 250 -39.12 1.68 -56.96
N GLY A 251 -38.79 0.38 -56.95
CA GLY A 251 -37.49 -0.12 -56.52
C GLY A 251 -36.35 0.14 -57.51
N GLY A 252 -35.11 -0.05 -57.04
CA GLY A 252 -33.91 0.05 -57.85
C GLY A 252 -32.67 0.07 -56.97
N HIS A 253 -31.97 -1.06 -56.88
CA HIS A 253 -30.66 -1.14 -56.23
C HIS A 253 -29.57 -0.67 -57.21
N GLY A 254 -28.67 0.18 -56.73
CA GLY A 254 -27.49 0.60 -57.46
C GLY A 254 -26.41 1.08 -56.49
N THR A 255 -25.34 0.30 -56.33
CA THR A 255 -24.12 0.72 -55.63
C THR A 255 -23.27 1.58 -56.56
N ALA A 256 -23.02 2.84 -56.18
CA ALA A 256 -22.14 3.75 -56.92
C ALA A 256 -21.27 4.55 -55.95
N GLN A 257 -20.00 4.74 -56.29
CA GLN A 257 -19.02 5.46 -55.48
C GLN A 257 -19.41 6.94 -55.30
N THR A 258 -19.37 7.42 -54.06
CA THR A 258 -19.69 8.81 -53.71
C THR A 258 -18.53 9.76 -54.03
N LYS A 259 -18.65 10.54 -55.12
CA LYS A 259 -17.91 11.80 -55.25
C LYS A 259 -18.55 12.86 -54.35
N THR A 260 -17.69 13.62 -53.65
CA THR A 260 -18.08 14.71 -52.75
C THR A 260 -18.12 16.03 -53.51
N ASP A 261 -19.28 16.37 -54.05
CA ASP A 261 -19.59 17.70 -54.59
C ASP A 261 -20.40 18.51 -53.56
N PRO A 262 -20.34 19.87 -53.55
CA PRO A 262 -21.08 20.69 -52.59
C PRO A 262 -22.61 20.58 -52.71
N VAL A 263 -23.13 20.05 -53.83
CA VAL A 263 -24.56 19.79 -54.08
C VAL A 263 -24.89 18.28 -53.96
N SER A 264 -23.91 17.44 -53.61
CA SER A 264 -24.06 15.98 -53.47
C SER A 264 -24.94 15.62 -52.25
N PRO A 265 -25.67 14.48 -52.28
CA PRO A 265 -26.32 13.90 -51.09
C PRO A 265 -25.38 13.73 -49.89
N PHE A 266 -24.07 13.61 -50.16
CA PHE A 266 -23.02 13.45 -49.17
C PHE A 266 -22.07 14.65 -49.20
N THR A 267 -22.34 15.64 -48.34
CA THR A 267 -21.53 16.87 -48.25
C THR A 267 -20.18 16.61 -47.58
N PRO A 268 -19.13 17.43 -47.85
CA PRO A 268 -17.86 17.34 -47.14
C PRO A 268 -18.00 17.48 -45.62
N GLU A 269 -18.98 18.26 -45.15
CA GLU A 269 -19.33 18.40 -43.73
C GLU A 269 -19.82 17.08 -43.13
N CYS A 270 -20.71 16.35 -43.82
CA CYS A 270 -21.15 15.01 -43.39
C CYS A 270 -19.94 14.08 -43.22
N LYS A 271 -19.01 14.09 -44.18
CA LYS A 271 -17.78 13.30 -44.13
C LYS A 271 -16.91 13.66 -42.92
N GLN A 272 -16.62 14.95 -42.73
CA GLN A 272 -15.80 15.44 -41.62
C GLN A 272 -16.42 15.13 -40.24
N ILE A 273 -17.74 15.29 -40.09
CA ILE A 273 -18.44 14.99 -38.83
C ILE A 273 -18.44 13.48 -38.57
N LEU A 274 -18.62 12.63 -39.59
CA LEU A 274 -18.52 11.18 -39.44
C LEU A 274 -17.10 10.77 -39.01
N GLU A 275 -16.06 11.23 -39.70
CA GLU A 275 -14.66 10.89 -39.43
C GLU A 275 -14.23 11.34 -38.03
N SER A 276 -14.41 12.63 -37.69
CA SER A 276 -14.10 13.17 -36.35
C SER A 276 -14.86 12.46 -35.22
N SER A 277 -16.12 12.08 -35.45
CA SER A 277 -16.91 11.33 -34.47
C SER A 277 -16.43 9.89 -34.30
N THR A 278 -15.97 9.22 -35.37
CA THR A 278 -15.33 7.90 -35.23
C THR A 278 -14.02 7.97 -34.46
N LEU A 279 -13.21 9.02 -34.67
CA LEU A 279 -11.99 9.25 -33.89
C LEU A 279 -12.30 9.50 -32.40
N ALA A 280 -13.32 10.30 -32.08
CA ALA A 280 -13.75 10.53 -30.70
C ALA A 280 -14.24 9.24 -30.01
N VAL A 281 -14.90 8.35 -30.74
CA VAL A 281 -15.26 7.00 -30.26
C VAL A 281 -14.03 6.15 -29.98
N ASN A 282 -13.06 6.10 -30.89
CA ASN A 282 -11.84 5.30 -30.73
C ASN A 282 -10.99 5.80 -29.54
N GLN A 283 -10.85 7.12 -29.39
CA GLN A 283 -10.21 7.76 -28.24
C GLN A 283 -10.92 7.41 -26.92
N SER A 284 -12.26 7.41 -26.91
CA SER A 284 -13.04 7.00 -25.74
C SER A 284 -12.80 5.53 -25.37
N GLN A 285 -12.77 4.63 -26.36
CA GLN A 285 -12.50 3.20 -26.12
C GLN A 285 -11.11 2.98 -25.51
N LEU A 286 -10.07 3.62 -26.06
CA LEU A 286 -8.71 3.58 -25.52
C LEU A 286 -8.66 4.14 -24.09
N LEU A 287 -9.33 5.27 -23.84
CA LEU A 287 -9.40 5.87 -22.52
C LEU A 287 -10.10 4.96 -21.50
N ARG A 288 -11.19 4.28 -21.88
CA ARG A 288 -11.86 3.31 -21.00
C ARG A 288 -10.94 2.14 -20.61
N GLU A 289 -10.10 1.68 -21.52
CA GLU A 289 -9.15 0.60 -21.22
C GLU A 289 -8.01 1.07 -20.32
N ASN A 290 -7.44 2.25 -20.58
CA ASN A 290 -6.47 2.89 -19.70
C ASN A 290 -7.03 3.07 -18.27
N ILE A 291 -8.28 3.53 -18.13
CA ILE A 291 -8.95 3.67 -16.83
C ILE A 291 -9.02 2.33 -16.08
N ARG A 292 -9.32 1.21 -16.75
CA ARG A 292 -9.32 -0.13 -16.11
C ARG A 292 -7.94 -0.55 -15.63
N GLN A 293 -6.89 -0.25 -16.40
CA GLN A 293 -5.51 -0.54 -16.03
C GLN A 293 -5.06 0.32 -14.82
N ILE A 294 -5.38 1.62 -14.81
CA ILE A 294 -5.16 2.51 -13.65
C ILE A 294 -5.94 2.01 -12.43
N LEU A 295 -7.22 1.67 -12.55
CA LEU A 295 -8.02 1.16 -11.44
C LEU A 295 -7.46 -0.15 -10.88
N THR A 296 -7.09 -1.10 -11.75
CA THR A 296 -6.55 -2.41 -11.34
C THR A 296 -5.21 -2.27 -10.63
N SER A 297 -4.29 -1.46 -11.19
CA SER A 297 -3.00 -1.17 -10.56
C SER A 297 -3.14 -0.38 -9.26
N ALA A 298 -4.05 0.60 -9.19
CA ALA A 298 -4.35 1.34 -7.96
C ALA A 298 -4.88 0.45 -6.85
N ILE A 299 -5.82 -0.46 -7.15
CA ILE A 299 -6.34 -1.45 -6.18
C ILE A 299 -5.22 -2.37 -5.67
N ALA A 300 -4.30 -2.79 -6.54
CA ALA A 300 -3.16 -3.62 -6.15
C ALA A 300 -2.18 -2.85 -5.26
N ARG A 301 -1.71 -1.66 -5.70
CA ARG A 301 -0.81 -0.77 -4.96
C ARG A 301 -1.36 -0.41 -3.58
N GLN A 302 -2.62 0.04 -3.51
CA GLN A 302 -3.34 0.34 -2.26
C GLN A 302 -3.40 -0.86 -1.31
N LYS A 303 -3.76 -2.05 -1.81
CA LYS A 303 -3.83 -3.28 -0.98
C LYS A 303 -2.46 -3.66 -0.43
N THR A 304 -1.40 -3.56 -1.23
CA THR A 304 -0.02 -3.89 -0.83
C THR A 304 0.51 -2.92 0.21
N ALA A 305 0.40 -1.61 -0.01
CA ALA A 305 0.84 -0.59 0.95
C ALA A 305 0.13 -0.75 2.31
N ARG A 306 -1.19 -0.94 2.29
CA ARG A 306 -2.01 -1.15 3.50
C ARG A 306 -1.65 -2.42 4.27
N ARG A 307 -1.31 -3.52 3.57
CA ARG A 307 -0.81 -4.76 4.19
C ARG A 307 0.54 -4.51 4.86
N ALA A 308 1.52 -3.97 4.15
CA ALA A 308 2.86 -3.70 4.69
C ALA A 308 2.83 -2.84 5.97
N VAL A 309 1.98 -1.81 6.02
CA VAL A 309 1.78 -1.02 7.25
C VAL A 309 1.11 -1.83 8.35
N ASN A 310 0.06 -2.59 8.06
CA ASN A 310 -0.61 -3.40 9.09
C ASN A 310 0.32 -4.47 9.67
N ASP A 311 1.06 -5.17 8.82
CA ASP A 311 2.00 -6.22 9.20
C ASP A 311 3.18 -5.65 10.01
N SER A 312 3.69 -4.47 9.63
CA SER A 312 4.74 -3.78 10.40
C SER A 312 4.27 -3.30 11.77
N LEU A 313 3.03 -2.81 11.89
CA LEU A 313 2.44 -2.45 13.18
C LEU A 313 2.25 -3.69 14.07
N VAL A 314 1.77 -4.82 13.53
CA VAL A 314 1.65 -6.09 14.28
C VAL A 314 3.02 -6.55 14.77
N LYS A 315 4.05 -6.52 13.91
CA LYS A 315 5.42 -6.89 14.27
C LYS A 315 6.03 -5.98 15.33
N LYS A 316 5.83 -4.66 15.25
CA LYS A 316 6.27 -3.70 16.28
C LYS A 316 5.55 -3.92 17.63
N ILE A 317 4.28 -4.32 17.62
CA ILE A 317 3.59 -4.73 18.85
C ILE A 317 4.22 -5.99 19.44
N ALA A 318 4.50 -7.02 18.63
CA ALA A 318 5.17 -8.24 19.08
C ALA A 318 6.55 -7.94 19.69
N GLU A 319 7.39 -7.17 19.00
CA GLU A 319 8.70 -6.72 19.52
C GLU A 319 8.59 -5.98 20.86
N THR A 320 7.54 -5.18 21.05
CA THR A 320 7.31 -4.47 22.31
C THR A 320 6.81 -5.42 23.42
N ILE A 321 5.99 -6.41 23.10
CA ILE A 321 5.52 -7.44 24.05
C ILE A 321 6.68 -8.32 24.52
N ASP A 322 7.57 -8.76 23.62
CA ASP A 322 8.76 -9.55 23.98
C ASP A 322 9.66 -8.79 24.97
N LEU A 323 9.82 -7.48 24.78
CA LEU A 323 10.55 -6.63 25.71
C LEU A 323 9.83 -6.47 27.06
N GLN A 324 8.49 -6.38 27.08
CA GLN A 324 7.71 -6.36 28.33
C GLN A 324 7.87 -7.66 29.12
N GLN A 325 7.90 -8.82 28.45
CA GLN A 325 8.11 -10.12 29.11
C GLN A 325 9.51 -10.17 29.76
N ASN A 326 10.55 -9.80 29.01
CA ASN A 326 11.93 -9.75 29.53
C ASN A 326 12.10 -8.76 30.70
N LEU A 327 11.48 -7.57 30.62
CA LEU A 327 11.45 -6.60 31.72
C LEU A 327 10.70 -7.12 32.95
N THR A 328 9.60 -7.85 32.76
CA THR A 328 8.85 -8.47 33.86
C THR A 328 9.69 -9.54 34.57
N LEU A 329 10.41 -10.37 33.82
CA LEU A 329 11.32 -11.38 34.38
C LEU A 329 12.51 -10.74 35.12
N MET A 330 13.16 -9.73 34.53
CA MET A 330 14.32 -9.08 35.17
C MET A 330 13.96 -8.14 36.33
N SER A 331 12.81 -7.47 36.31
CA SER A 331 12.36 -6.70 37.48
C SER A 331 12.07 -7.63 38.66
N ALA A 332 11.44 -8.79 38.43
CA ALA A 332 11.24 -9.81 39.47
C ALA A 332 12.57 -10.38 40.00
N ALA A 333 13.51 -10.73 39.11
CA ALA A 333 14.82 -11.26 39.49
C ALA A 333 15.66 -10.23 40.27
N THR A 334 15.64 -8.96 39.85
CA THR A 334 16.35 -7.84 40.51
C THR A 334 15.76 -7.57 41.90
N ARG A 335 14.42 -7.56 42.02
CA ARG A 335 13.73 -7.44 43.32
C ARG A 335 14.09 -8.59 44.26
N GLN A 336 14.18 -9.83 43.75
CA GLN A 336 14.61 -10.97 44.56
C GLN A 336 16.09 -10.85 45.00
N ALA A 337 16.97 -10.36 44.14
CA ALA A 337 18.37 -10.09 44.47
C ALA A 337 18.51 -8.99 45.54
N MET A 338 17.75 -7.89 45.40
CA MET A 338 17.65 -6.81 46.38
C MET A 338 17.24 -7.34 47.77
N PHE A 339 16.18 -8.16 47.88
CA PHE A 339 15.78 -8.76 49.16
C PHE A 339 16.77 -9.80 49.72
N ARG A 340 17.67 -10.36 48.91
CA ARG A 340 18.78 -11.19 49.39
C ARG A 340 19.90 -10.30 49.95
N LYS A 341 20.33 -9.29 49.19
CA LYS A 341 21.36 -8.34 49.61
C LYS A 341 20.96 -7.52 50.84
N GLN A 342 19.69 -7.13 50.98
CA GLN A 342 19.18 -6.49 52.19
C GLN A 342 19.36 -7.36 53.44
N ARG A 343 19.14 -8.68 53.33
CA ARG A 343 19.34 -9.61 54.44
C ARG A 343 20.83 -9.81 54.75
N GLU A 344 21.67 -9.87 53.71
CA GLU A 344 23.13 -9.93 53.84
C GLU A 344 23.67 -8.69 54.58
N VAL A 345 23.28 -7.47 54.15
CA VAL A 345 23.57 -6.20 54.83
C VAL A 345 23.13 -6.24 56.29
N ASN A 346 21.90 -6.69 56.59
CA ASN A 346 21.41 -6.81 57.97
C ASN A 346 22.26 -7.77 58.82
N CYS A 347 22.70 -8.90 58.26
CA CYS A 347 23.56 -9.87 58.97
C CYS A 347 24.98 -9.33 59.19
N ILE A 348 25.56 -8.64 58.22
CA ILE A 348 26.89 -8.01 58.34
C ILE A 348 26.83 -6.91 59.42
N ARG A 349 25.82 -6.03 59.36
CA ARG A 349 25.59 -4.99 60.37
C ARG A 349 25.47 -5.57 61.77
N HIS A 350 24.56 -6.52 61.99
CA HIS A 350 24.40 -7.20 63.30
C HIS A 350 25.70 -7.85 63.82
N SER A 351 26.56 -8.34 62.91
CA SER A 351 27.86 -8.91 63.27
C SER A 351 28.91 -7.84 63.58
N HIS A 352 28.89 -6.73 62.84
CA HIS A 352 29.73 -5.56 63.06
C HIS A 352 29.42 -4.90 64.41
N ASP A 353 28.14 -4.66 64.69
CA ASP A 353 27.69 -3.99 65.90
C ASP A 353 28.03 -4.84 67.15
N ARG A 354 27.87 -6.17 67.05
CA ARG A 354 28.38 -7.11 68.07
C ARG A 354 29.90 -7.09 68.23
N ALA A 355 30.66 -6.84 67.17
CA ALA A 355 32.12 -6.75 67.22
C ALA A 355 32.62 -5.40 67.76
N GLN A 356 31.79 -4.35 67.74
CA GLN A 356 32.08 -3.07 68.39
C GLN A 356 31.94 -3.15 69.91
N GLY A 357 31.08 -4.05 70.41
CA GLY A 357 30.82 -4.23 71.84
C GLY A 357 29.74 -3.28 72.37
N PRO A 358 29.61 -3.14 73.71
CA PRO A 358 28.58 -2.29 74.30
C PRO A 358 28.87 -0.80 74.04
N GLU A 359 27.81 -0.04 73.78
CA GLU A 359 27.87 1.40 73.53
C GLU A 359 28.35 2.19 74.76
N TYR A 360 28.07 1.69 75.97
CA TYR A 360 28.46 2.33 77.22
C TYR A 360 29.41 1.47 78.07
N SER A 361 30.49 2.09 78.57
CA SER A 361 31.52 1.40 79.38
C SER A 361 31.05 0.96 80.78
N GLY A 362 29.84 1.36 81.17
CA GLY A 362 29.13 0.86 82.37
C GLY A 362 28.48 -0.51 82.17
N ASP A 363 28.16 -0.90 80.94
CA ASP A 363 27.49 -2.17 80.63
C ASP A 363 28.46 -3.38 80.72
N ILE A 364 29.76 -3.09 80.77
CA ILE A 364 30.84 -4.07 80.95
C ILE A 364 31.00 -4.36 82.45
N LEU A 365 30.87 -5.63 82.85
CA LEU A 365 31.06 -6.04 84.25
C LEU A 365 32.51 -5.78 84.69
N ALA A 366 32.71 -5.49 85.98
CA ALA A 366 34.06 -5.24 86.53
C ALA A 366 35.07 -6.38 86.30
N ARG A 367 34.59 -7.60 86.04
CA ARG A 367 35.40 -8.79 85.70
C ARG A 367 35.84 -8.84 84.22
N GLU A 368 35.21 -8.07 83.34
CA GLU A 368 35.44 -8.06 81.89
C GLU A 368 36.34 -6.91 81.44
N LYS A 369 36.48 -5.86 82.27
CA LYS A 369 37.29 -4.68 81.94
C LYS A 369 38.78 -5.02 81.83
N LEU A 370 39.37 -4.72 80.68
CA LEU A 370 40.80 -4.95 80.39
C LEU A 370 41.74 -4.02 81.18
N ASN A 371 41.22 -2.93 81.77
CA ASN A 371 42.01 -1.98 82.57
C ASN A 371 42.19 -2.39 84.04
N ARG A 372 41.69 -3.57 84.47
CA ARG A 372 41.87 -4.05 85.85
C ARG A 372 43.36 -4.35 86.15
N PRO A 373 43.88 -4.07 87.36
CA PRO A 373 45.30 -4.22 87.68
C PRO A 373 45.88 -5.61 87.35
N LEU A 374 45.09 -6.67 87.55
CA LEU A 374 45.48 -8.05 87.23
C LEU A 374 45.83 -8.23 85.74
N VAL A 375 45.03 -7.67 84.82
CA VAL A 375 45.28 -7.77 83.36
C VAL A 375 46.49 -6.93 82.97
N GLN A 376 46.68 -5.77 83.59
CA GLN A 376 47.88 -4.94 83.36
C GLN A 376 49.17 -5.62 83.82
N VAL A 377 49.13 -6.42 84.89
CA VAL A 377 50.27 -7.25 85.32
C VAL A 377 50.53 -8.35 84.28
N TYR A 378 49.50 -9.10 83.86
CA TYR A 378 49.66 -10.11 82.83
C TYR A 378 50.23 -9.54 81.52
N GLN A 379 49.73 -8.40 81.03
CA GLN A 379 50.19 -7.75 79.79
C GLN A 379 51.65 -7.25 79.81
N ARG A 380 52.30 -7.19 80.97
CA ARG A 380 53.72 -6.79 81.10
C ARG A 380 54.70 -7.94 80.83
N HIS A 381 54.23 -9.18 80.76
CA HIS A 381 55.09 -10.33 80.47
C HIS A 381 55.32 -10.49 78.94
N PRO A 382 56.53 -10.90 78.50
CA PRO A 382 56.74 -11.27 77.12
C PRO A 382 55.95 -12.56 76.80
N GLY A 383 55.12 -12.53 75.75
CA GLY A 383 54.27 -13.64 75.32
C GLY A 383 52.79 -13.57 75.73
N THR A 384 52.38 -12.55 76.48
CA THR A 384 50.97 -12.33 76.91
C THR A 384 50.30 -11.11 76.27
N GLN A 385 50.88 -10.60 75.18
CA GLN A 385 50.15 -9.72 74.27
C GLN A 385 48.94 -10.51 73.72
N LEU A 386 47.77 -9.90 73.65
CA LEU A 386 46.53 -10.56 73.21
C LEU A 386 46.37 -10.40 71.68
N PRO A 387 46.82 -11.35 70.84
CA PRO A 387 46.63 -11.27 69.39
C PRO A 387 45.14 -11.22 69.01
N GLU A 388 44.27 -11.76 69.87
CA GLU A 388 42.82 -11.76 69.70
C GLU A 388 42.27 -10.33 69.59
N ALA A 389 42.82 -9.37 70.34
CA ALA A 389 42.39 -7.98 70.27
C ALA A 389 42.75 -7.34 68.92
N ALA A 390 43.94 -7.62 68.39
CA ALA A 390 44.34 -7.17 67.05
C ALA A 390 43.50 -7.83 65.95
N LEU A 391 43.21 -9.13 66.09
CA LEU A 391 42.34 -9.87 65.16
C LEU A 391 40.89 -9.37 65.19
N LEU A 392 40.36 -8.97 66.35
CA LEU A 392 39.03 -8.36 66.48
C LEU A 392 38.97 -6.97 65.84
N ILE A 393 40.00 -6.14 66.02
CA ILE A 393 40.11 -4.83 65.35
C ILE A 393 40.21 -5.00 63.83
N GLN A 394 41.01 -5.95 63.35
CA GLN A 394 41.11 -6.28 61.93
C GLN A 394 39.77 -6.82 61.39
N GLY A 395 39.10 -7.69 62.14
CA GLY A 395 37.80 -8.28 61.80
C GLY A 395 36.69 -7.23 61.72
N SER A 396 36.61 -6.29 62.66
CA SER A 396 35.61 -5.22 62.63
C SER A 396 35.85 -4.24 61.47
N ALA A 397 37.11 -3.93 61.16
CA ALA A 397 37.47 -3.12 59.98
C ALA A 397 37.08 -3.82 58.66
N LEU A 398 37.28 -5.13 58.56
CA LEU A 398 36.83 -5.93 57.41
C LEU A 398 35.29 -5.95 57.31
N LEU A 399 34.58 -6.20 58.43
CA LEU A 399 33.12 -6.17 58.47
C LEU A 399 32.56 -4.81 58.04
N ARG A 400 33.16 -3.70 58.51
CA ARG A 400 32.77 -2.33 58.10
C ARG A 400 32.96 -2.11 56.60
N ARG A 401 34.08 -2.56 56.02
CA ARG A 401 34.32 -2.48 54.57
C ARG A 401 33.32 -3.34 53.77
N CYS A 402 33.02 -4.54 54.25
CA CYS A 402 32.01 -5.42 53.65
C CYS A 402 30.60 -4.81 53.73
N LEU A 403 30.25 -4.14 54.84
CA LEU A 403 28.97 -3.45 55.02
C LEU A 403 28.81 -2.34 53.96
N MET A 404 29.74 -1.38 53.91
CA MET A 404 29.72 -0.28 52.94
C MET A 404 29.60 -0.79 51.50
N SER A 405 30.39 -1.80 51.12
CA SER A 405 30.35 -2.39 49.78
C SER A 405 29.02 -3.08 49.47
N SER A 406 28.37 -3.67 50.47
CA SER A 406 27.08 -4.36 50.31
C SER A 406 25.90 -3.39 50.26
N GLU A 407 25.98 -2.28 50.99
CA GLU A 407 25.02 -1.17 50.93
C GLU A 407 25.08 -0.47 49.57
N ASP A 408 26.28 -0.22 49.04
CA ASP A 408 26.48 0.27 47.67
C ASP A 408 25.88 -0.67 46.60
N GLU A 409 26.07 -1.98 46.75
CA GLU A 409 25.43 -2.98 45.86
C GLU A 409 23.90 -2.95 45.96
N LEU A 410 23.37 -2.81 47.17
CA LEU A 410 21.93 -2.72 47.43
C LEU A 410 21.31 -1.47 46.78
N VAL A 411 21.96 -0.30 46.91
CA VAL A 411 21.52 0.94 46.26
C VAL A 411 21.56 0.80 44.73
N ARG A 412 22.61 0.19 44.17
CA ARG A 412 22.69 -0.12 42.72
C ARG A 412 21.54 -1.01 42.24
N LEU A 413 21.14 -2.02 43.04
CA LEU A 413 20.01 -2.90 42.75
C LEU A 413 18.66 -2.17 42.85
N GLN A 414 18.47 -1.34 43.88
CA GLN A 414 17.25 -0.54 44.06
C GLN A 414 17.02 0.41 42.87
N HIS A 415 18.03 1.20 42.52
CA HIS A 415 17.97 2.10 41.36
C HIS A 415 17.69 1.35 40.05
N THR A 416 18.36 0.21 39.83
CA THR A 416 18.12 -0.62 38.64
C THR A 416 16.70 -1.22 38.64
N CYS A 417 16.15 -1.58 39.80
CA CYS A 417 14.79 -2.09 39.91
C CYS A 417 13.74 -1.01 39.55
N LEU A 418 13.95 0.25 39.97
CA LEU A 418 13.10 1.38 39.58
C LEU A 418 13.18 1.61 38.08
N GLN A 419 14.38 1.71 37.52
CA GLN A 419 14.62 1.92 36.09
C GLN A 419 13.92 0.85 35.21
N LEU A 420 13.97 -0.42 35.61
CA LEU A 420 13.27 -1.51 34.91
C LEU A 420 11.73 -1.42 35.01
N MET A 421 11.19 -0.85 36.10
CA MET A 421 9.75 -0.63 36.25
C MET A 421 9.26 0.55 35.42
N ASP A 422 10.02 1.64 35.35
CA ASP A 422 9.73 2.78 34.48
C ASP A 422 9.76 2.38 33.00
N ASP A 423 10.80 1.63 32.59
CA ASP A 423 10.89 0.99 31.26
C ASP A 423 9.62 0.15 30.98
N LEU A 424 9.21 -0.71 31.93
CA LEU A 424 8.05 -1.60 31.77
C LEU A 424 6.73 -0.82 31.60
N LEU A 425 6.55 0.27 32.34
CA LEU A 425 5.36 1.14 32.22
C LEU A 425 5.34 1.84 30.86
N GLY A 426 6.47 2.39 30.41
CA GLY A 426 6.59 3.02 29.09
C GLY A 426 6.22 2.06 27.95
N LYS A 427 6.80 0.85 27.96
CA LYS A 427 6.52 -0.21 26.95
C LYS A 427 5.06 -0.64 26.93
N ARG A 428 4.42 -0.72 28.10
CA ARG A 428 2.99 -1.08 28.22
C ARG A 428 2.10 -0.02 27.59
N ALA A 429 2.32 1.25 27.92
CA ALA A 429 1.54 2.35 27.35
C ALA A 429 1.73 2.46 25.82
N ALA A 430 2.95 2.31 25.31
CA ALA A 430 3.19 2.33 23.86
C ALA A 430 2.55 1.15 23.11
N ALA A 431 2.60 -0.07 23.66
CA ALA A 431 1.91 -1.22 23.08
C ALA A 431 0.38 -1.04 23.06
N GLN A 432 -0.19 -0.38 24.08
CA GLN A 432 -1.61 0.00 24.09
C GLN A 432 -1.96 1.03 22.99
N VAL A 433 -1.08 2.01 22.76
CA VAL A 433 -1.21 2.99 21.66
C VAL A 433 -1.18 2.30 20.30
N ASP A 434 -0.15 1.50 20.03
CA ASP A 434 -0.02 0.78 18.76
C ASP A 434 -1.19 -0.21 18.52
N ALA A 435 -1.62 -0.94 19.56
CA ALA A 435 -2.81 -1.78 19.47
C ALA A 435 -4.09 -0.98 19.23
N GLY A 436 -4.20 0.23 19.80
CA GLY A 436 -5.29 1.17 19.52
C GLY A 436 -5.32 1.62 18.07
N VAL A 437 -4.16 1.91 17.48
CA VAL A 437 -4.02 2.27 16.06
C VAL A 437 -4.42 1.11 15.16
N ILE A 438 -3.99 -0.13 15.44
CA ILE A 438 -4.44 -1.30 14.66
C ILE A 438 -5.95 -1.51 14.77
N ARG A 439 -6.54 -1.41 15.98
CA ARG A 439 -8.00 -1.53 16.15
C ARG A 439 -8.74 -0.48 15.33
N MET A 440 -8.29 0.77 15.35
CA MET A 440 -8.85 1.86 14.53
C MET A 440 -8.75 1.55 13.04
N ARG A 441 -7.57 1.11 12.55
CA ARG A 441 -7.37 0.73 11.15
C ARG A 441 -8.30 -0.42 10.72
N ARG A 442 -8.49 -1.45 11.57
CA ARG A 442 -9.40 -2.59 11.29
C ARG A 442 -10.87 -2.16 11.25
N GLN A 443 -11.36 -1.45 12.26
CA GLN A 443 -12.75 -0.96 12.31
C GLN A 443 -13.13 -0.10 11.09
N GLN A 444 -12.20 0.69 10.56
CA GLN A 444 -12.41 1.51 9.36
C GLN A 444 -12.30 0.73 8.04
N VAL A 445 -11.80 -0.50 8.06
CA VAL A 445 -11.91 -1.46 6.94
C VAL A 445 -13.24 -2.21 7.01
N ASP A 446 -13.66 -2.65 8.20
CA ASP A 446 -14.92 -3.37 8.41
C ASP A 446 -16.13 -2.49 8.07
N ARG A 447 -16.07 -1.18 8.38
CA ARG A 447 -17.07 -0.18 7.93
C ARG A 447 -17.17 0.00 6.41
N ARG A 448 -16.21 -0.48 5.63
CA ARG A 448 -16.29 -0.52 4.14
C ARG A 448 -16.86 -1.83 3.61
N ALA A 449 -17.03 -2.85 4.47
CA ALA A 449 -17.33 -4.22 4.08
C ALA A 449 -18.82 -4.60 4.18
N LEU A 450 -19.71 -3.67 4.57
CA LEU A 450 -21.16 -3.87 4.60
C LEU A 450 -21.91 -2.61 4.09
N PRO A 451 -23.12 -2.78 3.52
CA PRO A 451 -23.97 -3.96 3.66
C PRO A 451 -23.95 -4.96 2.49
N SER A 452 -24.00 -6.24 2.85
CA SER A 452 -24.02 -7.41 1.96
C SER A 452 -25.31 -7.60 1.13
N PHE A 453 -26.16 -6.57 1.00
CA PHE A 453 -27.44 -6.65 0.27
C PHE A 453 -27.28 -6.80 -1.26
N LEU A 454 -26.04 -6.77 -1.78
CA LEU A 454 -25.73 -7.10 -3.18
C LEU A 454 -25.17 -8.52 -3.37
N GLN A 455 -25.13 -9.35 -2.31
CA GLN A 455 -24.67 -10.75 -2.38
C GLN A 455 -25.79 -11.77 -2.22
N GLN A 456 -27.06 -11.35 -2.28
CA GLN A 456 -28.17 -12.25 -2.58
C GLN A 456 -28.45 -12.20 -4.08
N GLY A 457 -27.91 -13.19 -4.81
CA GLY A 457 -28.54 -13.60 -6.06
C GLY A 457 -29.97 -14.09 -5.78
N PRO A 458 -30.86 -14.16 -6.78
CA PRO A 458 -32.25 -14.51 -6.56
C PRO A 458 -32.34 -15.88 -5.87
N CYS A 459 -32.80 -15.89 -4.62
CA CYS A 459 -33.13 -17.11 -3.92
C CYS A 459 -34.22 -17.82 -4.75
N ARG A 460 -33.82 -18.91 -5.40
CA ARG A 460 -34.73 -19.78 -6.14
C ARG A 460 -35.89 -20.16 -5.22
N SER A 461 -37.10 -20.04 -5.74
CA SER A 461 -38.33 -20.43 -5.08
C SER A 461 -38.20 -21.79 -4.39
N GLN A 462 -38.59 -21.82 -3.11
CA GLN A 462 -38.77 -23.08 -2.39
C GLN A 462 -39.91 -23.84 -3.07
N LEU A 463 -39.60 -25.01 -3.63
CA LEU A 463 -40.62 -26.01 -3.95
C LEU A 463 -40.88 -26.82 -2.66
N PRO A 464 -42.14 -27.05 -2.27
CA PRO A 464 -42.44 -27.94 -1.15
C PRO A 464 -42.17 -29.39 -1.57
N LEU A 465 -41.41 -30.12 -0.75
CA LEU A 465 -41.32 -31.57 -0.87
C LEU A 465 -42.61 -32.21 -0.31
N PRO A 466 -43.16 -33.25 -0.95
CA PRO A 466 -44.25 -34.03 -0.38
C PRO A 466 -43.74 -34.95 0.72
N CYS A 467 -44.56 -35.18 1.74
CA CYS A 467 -44.33 -36.23 2.72
C CYS A 467 -44.50 -37.61 2.08
N VAL A 468 -43.60 -38.54 2.39
CA VAL A 468 -43.85 -39.99 2.30
C VAL A 468 -43.15 -40.64 3.50
N ASP A 469 -43.96 -41.35 4.30
CA ASP A 469 -43.69 -42.38 5.32
C ASP A 469 -42.57 -42.17 6.37
#